data_AF-A0A354TRG6-F1
#
_entry.id   AF-A0A354TRG6-F1
#
_cell.length_a   1.000
_cell.length_b   1.000
_cell.length_c   1.000
_cell.angle_alpha   90.00
_cell.angle_beta   90.00
_cell.angle_gamma   90.00
#
_symmetry.space_group_name_H-M   'P 1'
#
loop_
_entity.id
_entity.type
_entity.pdbx_description
1 polymer ?
#
loop_
_entity_poly.entity_id
_entity_poly.type
_entity_poly.pdbx_seq_one_letter_code
_entity_poly.pdbx_strand_id
1 'polypeptide(L)'
;ARNRRGDLFVEAATHENNEISEVQREKLRAKPLRAPLIVVTISSPQPHPKVPEFEQDLSAAAATQNIINAAYAVGVGAVWRG
;
A
#
# COMPACT_ATOMS: atom_id res chain seq x y z
N ALA A 1 11.27 8.10 10.49
CA ALA A 1 9.95 7.65 9.97
C ALA A 1 10.07 6.53 8.93
N ARG A 2 10.75 6.72 7.78
CA ARG A 2 10.80 5.71 6.71
C ARG A 2 11.48 4.39 7.08
N ASN A 3 12.62 4.44 7.79
CA ASN A 3 13.30 3.23 8.29
C ASN A 3 12.39 2.42 9.24
N ARG A 4 11.74 3.10 10.21
CA ARG A 4 10.74 2.49 11.10
C ARG A 4 9.60 1.79 10.35
N ARG A 5 9.18 2.34 9.21
CA ARG A 5 8.14 1.72 8.36
C ARG A 5 8.67 0.47 7.64
N GLY A 6 9.96 0.44 7.31
CA GLY A 6 10.64 -0.75 6.80
C GLY A 6 10.72 -1.86 7.85
N ASP A 7 10.96 -1.51 9.13
CA ASP A 7 10.93 -2.46 10.24
C ASP A 7 9.54 -3.09 10.41
N LEU A 8 8.48 -2.28 10.37
CA LEU A 8 7.09 -2.75 10.45
C LEU A 8 6.73 -3.72 9.31
N PHE A 9 7.27 -3.51 8.10
CA PHE A 9 7.04 -4.43 6.98
C PHE A 9 7.72 -5.79 7.20
N VAL A 10 8.88 -5.81 7.84
CA VAL A 10 9.55 -7.07 8.23
C VAL A 10 8.79 -7.75 9.36
N GLU A 11 8.34 -7.01 10.35
CA GLU A 11 7.56 -7.52 11.49
C GLU A 11 6.27 -8.19 11.02
N ALA A 12 5.47 -7.49 10.20
CA ALA A 12 4.25 -8.04 9.62
C ALA A 12 4.51 -9.32 8.81
N ALA A 13 5.53 -9.31 7.95
CA ALA A 13 5.88 -10.49 7.16
C ALA A 13 6.38 -11.67 8.02
N THR A 14 7.06 -11.39 9.13
CA THR A 14 7.52 -12.44 10.07
C THR A 14 6.32 -13.06 10.80
N HIS A 15 5.32 -12.24 11.16
CA HIS A 15 4.10 -12.71 11.81
C HIS A 15 3.25 -13.60 10.89
N GLU A 16 3.24 -13.34 9.58
CA GLU A 16 2.58 -14.20 8.58
C GLU A 16 3.39 -15.45 8.26
N ASN A 17 4.72 -15.34 8.21
CA ASN A 17 5.63 -16.45 7.93
C ASN A 17 6.95 -16.29 8.71
N ASN A 18 7.18 -17.19 9.67
CA ASN A 18 8.38 -17.16 10.51
C ASN A 18 9.69 -17.48 9.75
N GLU A 19 9.61 -18.02 8.52
CA GLU A 19 10.77 -18.47 7.74
C GLU A 19 11.25 -17.47 6.66
N ILE A 20 11.02 -16.17 6.87
CA ILE A 20 11.56 -15.16 5.93
C ILE A 20 13.10 -15.09 6.01
N SER A 21 13.76 -15.34 4.87
CA SER A 21 15.21 -15.23 4.71
C SER A 21 15.72 -13.81 4.91
N GLU A 22 17.01 -13.65 5.21
CA GLU A 22 17.61 -12.32 5.39
C GLU A 22 17.49 -11.46 4.13
N VAL A 23 17.66 -12.04 2.95
CA VAL A 23 17.47 -11.35 1.66
C VAL A 23 16.04 -10.82 1.50
N GLN A 24 15.03 -11.57 1.96
CA GLN A 24 13.64 -11.10 1.97
C GLN A 24 13.43 -9.98 2.98
N ARG A 25 14.04 -10.07 4.18
CA ARG A 25 13.98 -9.02 5.21
C ARG A 25 14.57 -7.70 4.70
N GLU A 26 15.74 -7.73 4.07
CA GLU A 26 16.37 -6.54 3.48
C GLU A 26 15.52 -5.92 2.37
N LYS A 27 14.97 -6.76 1.48
CA LYS A 27 14.04 -6.29 0.43
C LYS A 27 12.82 -5.58 1.01
N LEU A 28 12.24 -6.11 2.09
CA LEU A 28 11.09 -5.51 2.78
C LEU A 28 11.47 -4.18 3.45
N ARG A 29 12.62 -4.12 4.14
CA ARG A 29 13.13 -2.87 4.75
C ARG A 29 13.35 -1.77 3.71
N ALA A 30 13.77 -2.15 2.51
CA ALA A 30 14.03 -1.20 1.44
C ALA A 30 12.76 -0.68 0.73
N LYS A 31 11.63 -1.40 0.81
CA LYS A 31 10.39 -1.00 0.09
C LYS A 31 9.97 0.44 0.41
N PRO A 32 9.94 0.90 1.68
CA PRO A 32 9.50 2.25 1.99
C PRO A 32 10.49 3.37 1.62
N LEU A 33 11.71 3.02 1.22
CA LEU A 33 12.77 3.97 0.89
C LEU A 33 12.72 4.44 -0.57
N ARG A 34 11.90 3.79 -1.41
CA ARG A 34 11.79 4.08 -2.85
C ARG A 34 11.07 5.38 -3.19
N ALA A 35 10.35 5.96 -2.22
CA ALA A 35 9.65 7.22 -2.38
C ALA A 35 9.79 8.08 -1.11
N PRO A 36 9.71 9.42 -1.23
CA PRO A 36 9.66 10.31 -0.06
C PRO A 36 8.34 10.19 0.71
N LEU A 37 7.23 9.85 0.04
CA LEU A 37 5.90 9.68 0.61
C LEU A 37 5.27 8.37 0.10
N ILE A 38 4.52 7.68 0.97
CA ILE A 38 3.75 6.48 0.64
C ILE A 38 2.35 6.64 1.20
N VAL A 39 1.38 6.65 0.29
CA VAL A 39 -0.05 6.57 0.58
C VAL A 39 -0.48 5.11 0.45
N VAL A 40 -1.21 4.60 1.43
CA VAL A 40 -1.76 3.24 1.42
C VAL A 40 -3.27 3.37 1.33
N THR A 41 -3.84 2.89 0.23
CA THR A 41 -5.29 2.78 0.10
C THR A 41 -5.73 1.44 0.67
N ILE A 42 -6.70 1.47 1.59
CA ILE A 42 -7.26 0.29 2.23
C ILE A 42 -8.73 0.22 1.82
N SER A 43 -9.14 -0.86 1.17
CA SER A 43 -10.56 -1.17 1.05
C SER A 43 -11.07 -1.64 2.40
N SER A 44 -12.14 -1.02 2.90
CA SER A 44 -12.80 -1.38 4.16
C SER A 44 -14.29 -1.58 3.87
N PRO A 45 -14.64 -2.67 3.16
CA PRO A 45 -16.00 -2.89 2.72
C PRO A 45 -16.93 -3.07 3.93
N GLN A 46 -18.15 -2.56 3.80
CA GLN A 46 -19.22 -2.73 4.78
C GLN A 46 -20.35 -3.54 4.15
N PRO A 47 -20.96 -4.52 4.85
CA PRO A 47 -22.10 -5.26 4.33
C PRO A 47 -23.23 -4.31 3.91
N HIS A 48 -23.64 -4.37 2.65
CA HIS A 48 -24.69 -3.51 2.13
C HIS A 48 -25.66 -4.30 1.24
N PRO A 49 -26.98 -4.18 1.42
CA PRO A 49 -27.96 -5.04 0.74
C PRO A 49 -28.03 -4.83 -0.78
N LYS A 50 -27.51 -3.71 -1.30
CA LYS A 50 -27.54 -3.36 -2.72
C LYS A 50 -26.17 -3.14 -3.35
N VAL A 51 -25.11 -3.11 -2.55
CA VAL A 51 -23.76 -2.79 -3.02
C VAL A 51 -22.84 -3.94 -2.62
N PRO A 52 -22.51 -4.83 -3.55
CA PRO A 52 -21.62 -5.94 -3.29
C PRO A 52 -20.21 -5.42 -2.94
N GLU A 53 -19.45 -6.25 -2.22
CA GLU A 53 -18.10 -5.93 -1.77
C GLU A 53 -17.16 -5.52 -2.90
N PHE A 54 -17.21 -6.20 -4.05
CA PHE A 54 -16.34 -5.89 -5.18
C PHE A 54 -16.54 -4.46 -5.71
N GLU A 55 -17.76 -3.89 -5.63
CA GLU A 55 -18.00 -2.50 -6.03
C GLU A 55 -17.33 -1.51 -5.07
N GLN A 56 -17.23 -1.88 -3.79
CA GLN A 56 -16.54 -1.09 -2.77
C GLN A 56 -15.02 -1.17 -2.97
N ASP A 57 -14.49 -2.33 -3.33
CA ASP A 57 -13.09 -2.50 -3.71
C ASP A 57 -12.73 -1.69 -4.95
N LEU A 58 -13.58 -1.73 -5.98
CA LEU A 58 -13.42 -0.90 -7.18
C LEU A 58 -13.48 0.60 -6.86
N SER A 59 -14.28 1.00 -5.87
CA SER A 59 -14.32 2.39 -5.39
C SER A 59 -12.99 2.80 -4.74
N ALA A 60 -12.36 1.93 -3.96
CA ALA A 60 -11.03 2.16 -3.40
C ALA A 60 -9.94 2.22 -4.49
N ALA A 61 -10.02 1.36 -5.50
CA ALA A 61 -9.15 1.40 -6.68
C ALA A 61 -9.29 2.73 -7.44
N ALA A 62 -10.52 3.18 -7.70
CA ALA A 62 -10.80 4.45 -8.35
C ALA A 62 -10.27 5.65 -7.55
N ALA A 63 -10.43 5.63 -6.22
CA ALA A 63 -9.84 6.65 -5.35
C ALA A 63 -8.30 6.69 -5.47
N THR A 64 -7.65 5.53 -5.53
CA THR A 64 -6.19 5.44 -5.74
C THR A 64 -5.77 6.06 -7.07
N GLN A 65 -6.50 5.76 -8.16
CA GLN A 65 -6.24 6.37 -9.46
C GLN A 65 -6.42 7.89 -9.45
N ASN A 66 -7.46 8.39 -8.76
CA ASN A 66 -7.70 9.83 -8.64
C ASN A 66 -6.56 10.54 -7.89
N ILE A 67 -5.98 9.90 -6.87
CA ILE A 67 -4.81 10.44 -6.17
C ILE A 67 -3.60 10.56 -7.12
N ILE A 68 -3.40 9.59 -8.00
CA ILE A 68 -2.31 9.63 -9.00
C ILE A 68 -2.54 10.75 -10.00
N ASN A 69 -3.78 10.91 -10.50
CA ASN A 69 -4.13 12.01 -11.40
C ASN A 69 -3.94 13.37 -10.73
N ALA A 70 -4.34 13.50 -9.45
CA ALA A 70 -4.14 14.72 -8.67
C ALA A 70 -2.65 15.04 -8.45
N ALA A 71 -1.83 14.02 -8.15
CA ALA A 71 -0.38 14.18 -8.04
C ALA A 71 0.22 14.69 -9.35
N TYR A 72 -0.16 14.10 -10.48
CA TYR A 72 0.29 14.55 -11.81
C TYR A 72 -0.12 16.00 -12.08
N ALA A 73 -1.35 16.39 -11.76
CA ALA A 73 -1.85 17.75 -11.95
C ALA A 73 -1.06 18.82 -11.18
N VAL A 74 -0.41 18.45 -10.06
CA VAL A 74 0.46 19.35 -9.27
C VAL A 74 1.96 19.12 -9.54
N GLY A 75 2.32 18.41 -10.61
CA GLY A 75 3.71 18.18 -11.01
C GLY A 75 4.46 17.11 -10.20
N VAL A 76 3.74 16.24 -9.50
CA VAL A 76 4.31 15.15 -8.69
C VAL A 76 4.14 13.81 -9.41
N GLY A 77 5.25 13.09 -9.61
CA GLY A 77 5.22 11.71 -10.10
C GLY A 77 4.73 10.74 -9.03
N ALA A 78 3.78 9.86 -9.39
CA ALA A 78 3.26 8.81 -8.52
C ALA A 78 3.14 7.48 -9.27
N VAL A 79 3.20 6.36 -8.53
CA VAL A 79 3.05 5.01 -9.08
C VAL A 79 2.21 4.15 -8.14
N TRP A 80 1.24 3.43 -8.70
CA TRP A 80 0.51 2.40 -7.95
C TRP A 80 1.28 1.08 -8.00
N ARG A 81 1.43 0.44 -6.84
CA ARG A 81 1.97 -0.90 -6.68
C ARG A 81 0.93 -1.75 -5.95
N GLY A 82 0.48 -2.82 -6.58
CA GLY A 82 -0.23 -3.94 -5.94
C GLY A 82 0.75 -4.98 -5.42
#